data_AF-A0A7S3KUA1-F1
#
_entry.id   AF-A0A7S3KUA1-F1
#
_cell.length_a   1.000
_cell.length_b   1.000
_cell.length_c   1.000
_cell.angle_alpha   90.00
_cell.angle_beta   90.00
_cell.angle_gamma   90.00
#
_symmetry.space_group_name_H-M   'P 1'
#
loop_
_entity.id
_entity.type
_entity.pdbx_description
1 polymer ?
#
loop_
_entity_poly.entity_id
_entity_poly.type
_entity_poly.pdbx_seq_one_letter_code
_entity_poly.pdbx_strand_id
1 'polypeptide(L)'
;RFDLISDCDYKNYTKVKTEKLDASEVGNNALKYKMLNCDSKMVRRMLEFNDFTEIDGHDWNLLWMNSSTAKKIWSKLNPYQKINHFPSSYQITRKDNLSRNIKRMQEEYSYEE
;
A
#
# COMPACT_ATOMS: atom_id res chain seq x y z
N ARG A 1 12.84 -15.41 19.61
CA ARG A 1 11.49 -15.43 19.03
C ARG A 1 11.55 -14.64 17.74
N PHE A 2 11.44 -15.36 16.63
CA PHE A 2 11.82 -14.95 15.29
C PHE A 2 10.79 -13.98 14.71
N ASP A 3 11.21 -12.73 14.47
CA ASP A 3 10.47 -11.81 13.61
C ASP A 3 11.38 -11.48 12.41
N LEU A 4 11.56 -12.48 11.55
CA LEU A 4 11.59 -12.22 10.11
C LEU A 4 10.37 -11.33 9.81
N ILE A 5 10.57 -10.29 8.99
CA ILE A 5 9.53 -9.35 8.51
C ILE A 5 8.15 -9.92 8.77
N SER A 6 7.44 -9.43 9.81
CA SER A 6 6.19 -10.04 10.28
C SER A 6 5.33 -10.49 9.09
N ASP A 7 5.41 -11.78 8.79
CA ASP A 7 4.65 -12.45 7.74
C ASP A 7 3.15 -12.28 8.00
N CYS A 8 2.80 -11.96 9.26
CA CYS A 8 1.46 -11.81 9.77
C CYS A 8 0.70 -10.62 9.15
N ASP A 9 1.37 -9.52 8.78
CA ASP A 9 0.66 -8.37 8.17
C ASP A 9 0.49 -8.55 6.65
N TYR A 10 1.45 -9.20 5.97
CA TYR A 10 1.41 -9.33 4.51
C TYR A 10 0.53 -10.49 4.04
N LYS A 11 0.65 -11.67 4.68
CA LYS A 11 -0.11 -12.88 4.30
C LYS A 11 -1.61 -12.72 4.53
N ASN A 12 -2.02 -11.99 5.58
CA ASN A 12 -3.42 -11.65 5.82
C ASN A 12 -3.96 -10.64 4.80
N TYR A 13 -3.14 -9.73 4.28
CA TYR A 13 -3.55 -8.78 3.25
C TYR A 13 -3.76 -9.46 1.89
N THR A 14 -2.84 -10.33 1.46
CA THR A 14 -2.94 -11.00 0.16
C THR A 14 -4.02 -12.07 0.12
N LYS A 15 -4.35 -12.73 1.24
CA LYS A 15 -5.41 -13.77 1.29
C LYS A 15 -6.82 -13.21 1.26
N VAL A 16 -7.04 -11.97 1.72
CA VAL A 16 -8.39 -11.42 1.94
C VAL A 16 -9.02 -10.83 0.65
N LYS A 17 -8.29 -10.66 -0.46
CA LYS A 17 -8.78 -9.86 -1.61
C LYS A 17 -8.48 -10.40 -3.01
N THR A 18 -8.30 -11.71 -3.17
CA THR A 18 -8.45 -12.34 -4.50
C THR A 18 -9.83 -12.96 -4.63
N GLU A 19 -10.87 -12.14 -4.47
CA GLU A 19 -12.17 -12.47 -5.06
C GLU A 19 -12.14 -11.90 -6.48
N LYS A 20 -12.43 -12.76 -7.47
CA LYS A 20 -12.50 -12.37 -8.88
C LYS A 20 -13.51 -11.22 -8.99
N LEU A 21 -13.04 -10.03 -9.37
CA LEU A 21 -13.94 -8.97 -9.79
C LEU A 21 -14.60 -9.46 -11.09
N ASP A 22 -15.91 -9.67 -11.03
CA ASP A 22 -16.69 -10.05 -12.21
C ASP A 22 -16.58 -8.91 -13.23
N ALA A 23 -16.12 -9.23 -14.43
CA ALA A 23 -15.82 -8.25 -15.48
C ALA A 23 -17.10 -7.65 -16.11
N SER A 24 -18.27 -7.94 -15.56
CA SER A 24 -19.59 -7.62 -16.10
C SER A 24 -20.19 -6.29 -15.64
N GLU A 25 -19.58 -5.57 -14.70
CA GLU A 25 -20.08 -4.27 -14.18
C GLU A 25 -19.20 -3.07 -14.57
N VAL A 26 -18.50 -3.12 -15.71
CA VAL A 26 -17.80 -1.93 -16.25
C VAL A 26 -18.80 -1.01 -16.97
N GLY A 27 -19.86 -0.61 -16.24
CA GLY A 27 -20.78 0.43 -16.68
C GLY A 27 -20.26 1.79 -16.22
N ASN A 28 -19.80 2.63 -17.15
CA ASN A 28 -19.51 4.08 -16.98
C ASN A 28 -19.09 4.54 -15.56
N ASN A 29 -18.15 3.83 -14.92
CA ASN A 29 -17.76 4.15 -13.56
C ASN A 29 -16.46 4.95 -13.60
N ALA A 30 -16.60 6.28 -13.65
CA ALA A 30 -15.46 7.19 -13.59
C ALA A 30 -14.59 6.84 -12.38
N LEU A 31 -13.29 6.62 -12.61
CA LEU A 31 -12.37 6.27 -11.54
C LEU A 31 -12.18 7.48 -10.62
N LYS A 32 -12.13 7.24 -9.31
CA LYS A 32 -12.08 8.29 -8.29
C LYS A 32 -10.78 8.19 -7.51
N TYR A 33 -10.19 9.33 -7.19
CA TYR A 33 -9.02 9.40 -6.31
C TYR A 33 -9.25 10.36 -5.15
N LYS A 34 -8.46 10.15 -4.10
CA LYS A 34 -8.36 11.04 -2.94
C LYS A 34 -6.89 11.29 -2.62
N MET A 35 -6.55 12.54 -2.30
CA MET A 35 -5.22 12.89 -1.80
C MET A 35 -5.32 13.23 -0.31
N LEU A 36 -4.44 12.67 0.52
CA LEU A 36 -4.39 12.97 1.95
C LEU A 36 -3.00 13.47 2.34
N ASN A 37 -2.97 14.63 2.99
CA ASN A 37 -1.74 15.31 3.45
C ASN A 37 -0.66 15.39 2.35
N CYS A 38 -1.09 15.63 1.11
CA CYS A 38 -0.24 15.62 -0.07
C CYS A 38 -0.63 16.80 -0.98
N ASP A 39 0.35 17.65 -1.30
CA ASP A 39 0.20 18.72 -2.32
C ASP A 39 1.04 18.41 -3.57
N SER A 40 1.11 17.13 -3.94
CA SER A 40 1.86 16.72 -5.14
C SER A 40 1.07 17.07 -6.41
N LYS A 41 1.27 18.29 -6.91
CA LYS A 41 0.63 18.82 -8.13
C LYS A 41 0.85 17.93 -9.35
N MET A 42 2.03 17.28 -9.44
CA MET A 42 2.33 16.38 -10.55
C MET A 42 1.44 15.14 -10.52
N VAL A 43 1.28 14.53 -9.35
CA VAL A 43 0.42 13.35 -9.18
C VAL A 43 -1.03 13.70 -9.48
N ARG A 44 -1.50 14.85 -8.98
CA ARG A 44 -2.84 15.35 -9.29
C ARG A 44 -3.07 15.44 -10.81
N ARG A 45 -2.19 16.16 -11.51
CA ARG A 45 -2.29 16.35 -12.97
C ARG A 45 -2.25 15.02 -13.72
N MET A 46 -1.40 14.09 -13.29
CA MET A 46 -1.31 12.78 -13.92
C MET A 46 -2.63 12.01 -13.78
N LEU A 47 -3.26 12.04 -12.60
CA LEU A 47 -4.55 11.39 -12.37
C LEU A 47 -5.68 12.04 -13.17
N GLU A 48 -5.76 13.37 -13.15
CA GLU A 48 -6.74 14.13 -13.95
C GLU A 48 -6.58 13.87 -15.45
N PHE A 49 -5.34 13.75 -15.95
CA PHE A 49 -5.06 13.40 -17.36
C PHE A 49 -5.52 11.99 -17.74
N ASN A 50 -5.66 11.08 -16.76
CA ASN A 50 -6.14 9.72 -16.96
C ASN A 50 -7.63 9.56 -16.58
N ASP A 51 -8.41 10.65 -16.61
CA ASP A 51 -9.85 10.68 -16.33
C ASP A 51 -10.23 10.25 -14.89
N PHE A 52 -9.32 10.38 -13.93
CA PHE A 52 -9.66 10.22 -12.52
C PHE A 52 -10.27 11.50 -11.94
N THR A 53 -11.32 11.35 -11.15
CA THR A 53 -12.00 12.47 -10.45
C THR A 53 -11.60 12.56 -8.99
N GLU A 54 -11.24 13.75 -8.50
CA GLU A 54 -10.95 13.97 -7.08
C GLU A 54 -12.23 13.94 -6.26
N ILE A 55 -12.24 13.19 -5.16
CA ILE A 55 -13.36 13.17 -4.21
C ILE A 55 -12.88 13.35 -2.77
N ASP A 56 -13.77 13.86 -1.92
CA ASP A 56 -13.53 13.92 -0.47
C ASP A 56 -14.23 12.78 0.30
N GLY A 57 -15.08 12.00 -0.37
CA GLY A 57 -15.79 10.87 0.23
C GLY A 57 -14.91 9.65 0.53
N HIS A 58 -15.52 8.58 1.06
CA HIS A 58 -14.87 7.29 1.26
C HIS A 58 -14.95 6.38 0.00
N ASP A 59 -15.77 6.72 -0.99
CA ASP A 59 -15.94 5.91 -2.20
C ASP A 59 -14.90 6.22 -3.28
N TRP A 60 -13.62 6.03 -2.96
CA TRP A 60 -12.50 6.25 -3.87
C TRP A 60 -11.92 4.92 -4.36
N ASN A 61 -11.24 4.93 -5.51
CA ASN A 61 -10.48 3.78 -6.01
C ASN A 61 -9.01 3.86 -5.59
N LEU A 62 -8.42 5.06 -5.64
CA LEU A 62 -7.03 5.32 -5.28
C LEU A 62 -6.91 6.39 -4.19
N LEU A 63 -6.19 6.09 -3.11
CA LEU A 63 -5.79 7.06 -2.11
C LEU A 63 -4.28 7.31 -2.20
N TRP A 64 -3.89 8.55 -2.47
CA TRP A 64 -2.49 8.97 -2.54
C TRP A 64 -2.08 9.78 -1.31
N MET A 65 -0.96 9.38 -0.69
CA MET A 65 -0.43 9.99 0.53
C MET A 65 1.08 10.22 0.43
N ASN A 66 1.58 11.29 1.05
CA ASN A 66 3.03 11.53 1.17
C ASN A 66 3.68 10.83 2.36
N SER A 67 2.95 10.66 3.46
CA SER A 67 3.45 10.04 4.69
C SER A 67 2.95 8.61 4.85
N SER A 68 3.71 7.80 5.58
CA SER A 68 3.33 6.43 5.91
C SER A 68 1.94 6.37 6.55
N THR A 69 1.10 5.52 5.99
CA THR A 69 -0.30 5.31 6.38
C THR A 69 -0.44 4.83 7.83
N ALA A 70 -1.35 5.43 8.60
CA ALA A 70 -1.73 4.91 9.91
C ALA A 70 -2.38 3.52 9.78
N LYS A 71 -2.04 2.58 10.67
CA LYS A 71 -2.62 1.21 10.71
C LYS A 71 -4.15 1.18 10.60
N LYS A 72 -4.82 2.22 11.09
CA LYS A 72 -6.28 2.39 11.07
C LYS A 72 -6.89 2.50 9.66
N ILE A 73 -6.13 2.95 8.67
CA ILE A 73 -6.64 3.07 7.29
C ILE A 73 -6.69 1.69 6.66
N TRP A 74 -5.64 0.87 6.86
CA TRP A 74 -5.55 -0.50 6.33
C TRP A 74 -6.71 -1.40 6.74
N SER A 75 -7.18 -1.28 7.99
CA SER A 75 -8.30 -2.07 8.50
C SER A 75 -9.66 -1.69 7.90
N LYS A 76 -9.77 -0.54 7.22
CA LYS A 76 -11.03 0.01 6.71
C LYS A 76 -11.13 0.00 5.18
N LEU A 77 -10.18 -0.64 4.50
CA LEU A 77 -10.13 -0.65 3.02
C LEU A 77 -11.11 -1.64 2.41
N ASN A 78 -11.87 -1.19 1.42
CA ASN A 78 -12.66 -2.05 0.55
C ASN A 78 -11.77 -2.82 -0.45
N PRO A 79 -12.20 -3.96 -1.02
CA PRO A 79 -11.43 -4.75 -1.98
C PRO A 79 -10.89 -3.98 -3.20
N TYR A 80 -11.69 -3.06 -3.73
CA TYR A 80 -11.36 -2.23 -4.88
C TYR A 80 -10.41 -1.07 -4.55
N GLN A 81 -10.23 -0.73 -3.27
CA GLN A 81 -9.43 0.41 -2.82
C GLN A 81 -7.93 0.12 -2.82
N LYS A 82 -7.16 1.03 -3.40
CA LYS A 82 -5.69 0.96 -3.49
C LYS A 82 -5.03 2.17 -2.83
N ILE A 83 -3.89 1.94 -2.18
CA ILE A 83 -3.06 2.97 -1.53
C ILE A 83 -1.63 2.85 -2.04
N ASN A 84 -0.94 3.98 -2.17
CA ASN A 84 0.44 4.09 -2.64
C ASN A 84 1.55 3.73 -1.63
N HIS A 85 1.22 3.07 -0.52
CA HIS A 85 2.15 2.67 0.54
C HIS A 85 1.98 1.19 0.82
N PHE A 86 3.07 0.46 1.04
CA PHE A 86 2.98 -0.91 1.56
C PHE A 86 2.98 -0.90 3.11
N PRO A 87 2.15 -1.74 3.77
CA PRO A 87 2.22 -1.93 5.21
C PRO A 87 3.64 -2.32 5.62
N SER A 88 4.13 -1.77 6.73
CA SER A 88 5.43 -2.12 7.30
C SER A 88 6.65 -1.94 6.38
N SER A 89 6.52 -1.20 5.28
CA SER A 89 7.64 -0.83 4.37
C SER A 89 8.81 -0.14 5.08
N TYR A 90 8.55 0.51 6.23
CA TYR A 90 9.58 1.09 7.11
C TYR A 90 10.62 0.09 7.62
N GLN A 91 10.37 -1.22 7.52
CA GLN A 91 11.33 -2.26 7.88
C GLN A 91 12.56 -2.24 6.95
N ILE A 92 12.41 -1.79 5.70
CA ILE A 92 13.50 -1.67 4.73
C ILE A 92 13.85 -0.22 4.41
N THR A 93 12.92 0.74 4.57
CA THR A 93 13.17 2.14 4.22
C THR A 93 13.81 2.96 5.36
N ARG A 94 13.72 2.51 6.62
CA ARG A 94 14.43 3.17 7.73
C ARG A 94 15.81 2.55 7.94
N LYS A 95 16.84 3.40 8.07
CA LYS A 95 18.26 2.99 8.18
C LYS A 95 18.52 2.05 9.37
N ASP A 96 17.90 2.30 10.51
CA ASP A 96 18.04 1.51 11.74
C ASP A 96 17.43 0.11 11.63
N ASN A 97 16.30 -0.02 10.94
CA ASN A 97 15.68 -1.32 10.68
C ASN A 97 16.39 -2.07 9.56
N LEU A 98 16.79 -1.36 8.51
CA LEU A 98 17.51 -1.93 7.38
C LEU A 98 18.83 -2.56 7.84
N SER A 99 19.62 -1.86 8.65
CA SER A 99 20.89 -2.40 9.16
C SER A 99 20.68 -3.65 10.02
N ARG A 100 19.66 -3.65 10.89
CA ARG A 100 19.31 -4.81 11.70
C ARG A 100 18.85 -5.99 10.84
N ASN A 101 18.05 -5.73 9.81
CA ASN A 101 17.53 -6.78 8.92
C ASN A 101 18.62 -7.37 8.03
N ILE A 102 19.53 -6.55 7.51
CA ILE A 102 20.70 -7.02 6.75
C ILE A 102 21.59 -7.89 7.64
N LYS A 103 21.90 -7.43 8.87
CA LYS A 103 22.69 -8.21 9.82
C LYS A 103 22.07 -9.58 10.12
N ARG A 104 20.75 -9.62 10.35
CA ARG A 104 20.02 -10.89 10.55
C ARG A 104 20.11 -11.80 9.34
N MET A 105 19.92 -11.26 8.13
CA MET A 105 20.03 -12.03 6.90
C MET A 105 21.46 -12.59 6.72
N GLN A 106 22.49 -11.83 7.09
CA GLN A 106 23.87 -12.30 7.06
C GLN A 106 24.14 -13.40 8.09
N GLU A 107 23.57 -13.31 9.30
CA GLU A 107 23.71 -14.35 10.34
C GLU A 107 22.97 -15.64 9.97
N GLU A 108 21.83 -15.54 9.30
CA GLU A 108 20.99 -16.69 8.93
C GLU A 108 21.46 -17.39 7.65
N TYR A 109 22.02 -16.64 6.71
CA TYR A 109 22.48 -17.13 5.41
C TYR A 109 23.99 -16.96 5.20
N SER A 110 24.78 -16.81 6.26
CA SER A 110 26.24 -16.86 6.14
C SER A 110 26.62 -18.23 5.59
N TYR A 111 27.31 -18.24 4.45
CA TYR A 111 27.93 -19.45 3.93
C TYR A 111 28.95 -19.95 4.96
N GLU A 112 28.75 -21.17 5.47
CA GLU A 112 29.80 -21.89 6.16
C GLU A 112 30.87 -22.21 5.10
N GLU A 113 32.08 -21.63 5.24
CA GLU A 113 33.29 -22.09 4.54
C GLU A 113 33.79 -23.40 5.14
#